data_AF-A0A962BYH9-F1
#
_entry.id   AF-A0A962BYH9-F1
#
_cell.length_a   1.000
_cell.length_b   1.000
_cell.length_c   1.000
_cell.angle_alpha   90.00
_cell.angle_beta   90.00
_cell.angle_gamma   90.00
#
_symmetry.space_group_name_H-M   'P 1'
#
loop_
_entity.id
_entity.type
_entity.pdbx_description
1 polymer ?
#
loop_
_entity_poly.entity_id
_entity_poly.type
_entity_poly.pdbx_seq_one_letter_code
_entity_poly.pdbx_strand_id
1 'polypeptide(L)'
;AASLVDFAGAGANRDLLGNVSLQVPMKASASAKSEAIPVWPGTPGTITDVLLIDIPSITTDVPGIATSRCRVLGGGAPCDGPGGSEGEVVITPSARLRNSQHANTTDVPWYRMFSESTSLYPDIGPKVDQHPYLVWNLYRFDPDGSIRQIARSGVKHAFATGNEMCTGYTPYGHVLGPGCSDLYNLTSNDCDRFLGPRSEIIPATGQWGRCGSIQDPDCDGVTEPAIPAGFSCAAAYSSPASDKYSYRLLARETDIDPDLHPDARWFMDAWYVIRDDENIENSMGFRELTLGWQPSFSRWNVVSTGDYAQGAVLDRWLAEAGGSETSYRATFDTPEGHVGVGVRVRRIGAGQFRYDYAVMNFDFARAQTDALTAEPNLRVLGNRGLSGLSVDLLNGAAMASSGFDDGNADAADDWSGAVDSGKWRWDAPGVAGATLDWGQLRFFQITSSSWPGSGSMTLFVADTGMPSSYATTLPVPDGSIGVFGSSFE
;
A
#
# COMPACT_ATOMS: atom_id res chain seq x y z
N ALA A 1 -35.61 -28.18 9.94
CA ALA A 1 -37.08 -28.09 9.88
C ALA A 1 -37.46 -27.70 8.45
N ALA A 2 -38.07 -28.60 7.69
CA ALA A 2 -38.46 -28.34 6.31
C ALA A 2 -39.85 -27.70 6.28
N SER A 3 -39.96 -26.55 5.61
CA SER A 3 -41.25 -25.92 5.28
C SER A 3 -41.68 -26.41 3.90
N LEU A 4 -42.86 -27.03 3.85
CA LEU A 4 -43.63 -27.26 2.64
C LEU A 4 -44.25 -25.92 2.20
N VAL A 5 -44.12 -25.60 0.91
CA VAL A 5 -44.91 -24.56 0.24
C VAL A 5 -45.98 -25.27 -0.57
N ASP A 6 -47.23 -25.02 -0.22
CA ASP A 6 -48.41 -25.57 -0.88
C ASP A 6 -48.90 -24.55 -1.92
N PHE A 7 -49.01 -24.96 -3.19
CA PHE A 7 -49.59 -24.14 -4.26
C PHE A 7 -50.98 -24.68 -4.61
N ALA A 8 -52.01 -24.00 -4.10
CA ALA A 8 -53.38 -24.21 -4.55
C ALA A 8 -53.63 -23.43 -5.85
N GLY A 9 -53.79 -24.15 -6.96
CA GLY A 9 -54.25 -23.62 -8.24
C GLY A 9 -55.23 -24.59 -8.89
N ALA A 10 -56.50 -24.18 -8.97
CA ALA A 10 -57.58 -24.95 -9.55
C ALA A 10 -57.46 -25.03 -11.09
N GLY A 11 -57.59 -26.24 -11.65
CA GLY A 11 -57.68 -26.45 -13.10
C GLY A 11 -57.68 -27.93 -13.46
N ALA A 12 -58.80 -28.41 -14.00
CA ALA A 12 -59.02 -29.81 -14.35
C ALA A 12 -58.11 -30.32 -15.48
N ASN A 13 -57.37 -31.39 -15.21
CA ASN A 13 -57.21 -32.56 -16.09
C ASN A 13 -56.40 -33.64 -15.37
N ARG A 14 -57.05 -34.77 -15.06
CA ARG A 14 -56.39 -36.01 -14.66
C ARG A 14 -56.06 -36.75 -15.94
N ASP A 15 -54.77 -36.93 -16.23
CA ASP A 15 -54.18 -38.14 -16.84
C ASP A 15 -52.77 -37.82 -17.35
N LEU A 16 -51.76 -38.25 -16.58
CA LEU A 16 -50.40 -38.68 -16.98
C LEU A 16 -49.55 -38.81 -15.71
N LEU A 17 -49.72 -39.93 -15.00
CA LEU A 17 -48.79 -40.34 -13.95
C LEU A 17 -47.53 -40.92 -14.59
N GLY A 18 -46.54 -40.08 -14.87
CA GLY A 18 -45.17 -40.48 -15.17
C GLY A 18 -44.24 -39.98 -14.08
N ASN A 19 -43.60 -40.89 -13.35
CA ASN A 19 -42.52 -40.54 -12.44
C ASN A 19 -41.31 -40.08 -13.28
N VAL A 20 -41.06 -38.77 -13.29
CA VAL A 20 -39.81 -38.23 -13.83
C VAL A 20 -38.77 -38.26 -12.70
N SER A 21 -37.93 -39.30 -12.69
CA SER A 21 -36.72 -39.31 -11.86
C SER A 21 -35.64 -38.46 -12.54
N LEU A 22 -35.49 -37.23 -12.07
CA LEU A 22 -34.40 -36.34 -12.47
C LEU A 22 -33.16 -36.72 -11.66
N GLN A 23 -32.27 -37.54 -12.23
CA GLN A 23 -30.94 -37.75 -11.65
C GLN A 23 -30.05 -36.57 -12.00
N VAL A 24 -30.00 -35.58 -11.10
CA VAL A 24 -28.93 -34.58 -11.10
C VAL A 24 -27.69 -35.26 -10.49
N PRO A 25 -26.56 -35.37 -11.20
CA PRO A 25 -25.33 -35.82 -10.59
C PRO A 25 -24.90 -34.76 -9.57
N MET A 26 -25.25 -34.96 -8.31
CA MET A 26 -24.59 -34.25 -7.22
C MET A 26 -23.16 -34.75 -7.18
N LYS A 27 -22.25 -33.95 -7.73
CA LYS A 27 -20.81 -34.07 -7.45
C LYS A 27 -20.71 -34.12 -5.93
N ALA A 28 -20.17 -35.21 -5.39
CA ALA A 28 -20.01 -35.36 -3.95
C ALA A 28 -19.35 -34.08 -3.43
N SER A 29 -20.10 -33.30 -2.63
CA SER A 29 -19.54 -32.19 -1.90
C SER A 29 -18.43 -32.79 -1.05
N ALA A 30 -17.19 -32.33 -1.24
CA ALA A 30 -16.19 -32.48 -0.22
C ALA A 30 -16.85 -32.06 1.11
N SER A 31 -16.74 -32.92 2.11
CA SER A 31 -17.36 -32.72 3.43
C SER A 31 -17.14 -31.26 3.85
N ALA A 32 -18.22 -30.54 4.13
CA ALA A 32 -18.14 -29.26 4.80
C ALA A 32 -17.32 -29.49 6.09
N LYS A 33 -16.17 -28.82 6.21
CA LYS A 33 -15.51 -28.71 7.51
C LYS A 33 -16.46 -27.89 8.38
N SER A 34 -17.08 -28.53 9.37
CA SER A 34 -17.74 -27.84 10.49
C SER A 34 -16.74 -26.92 11.16
N GLU A 35 -17.15 -25.71 11.57
CA GLU A 35 -16.48 -24.78 12.51
C GLU A 35 -15.08 -25.23 12.93
N ALA A 36 -14.12 -25.17 12.02
CA ALA A 36 -12.79 -25.67 12.28
C ALA A 36 -12.13 -24.74 13.29
N ILE A 37 -11.40 -25.32 14.26
CA ILE A 37 -10.46 -24.56 15.07
C ILE A 37 -9.51 -23.86 14.09
N PRO A 38 -9.38 -22.52 14.13
CA PRO A 38 -8.53 -21.80 13.20
C PRO A 38 -7.09 -22.29 13.26
N VAL A 39 -6.44 -22.35 12.10
CA VAL A 39 -5.01 -22.62 11.96
C VAL A 39 -4.29 -21.29 11.91
N TRP A 40 -3.73 -20.87 13.03
CA TRP A 40 -3.15 -19.53 13.15
C TRP A 40 -1.77 -19.38 12.48
N PRO A 41 -1.40 -18.14 12.09
CA PRO A 41 -0.05 -17.82 11.62
C PRO A 41 1.02 -18.28 12.60
N GLY A 42 2.15 -18.77 12.07
CA GLY A 42 3.23 -19.39 12.85
C GLY A 42 3.04 -20.87 13.16
N THR A 43 1.92 -21.49 12.76
CA THR A 43 1.77 -22.95 12.86
C THR A 43 2.77 -23.66 11.93
N PRO A 44 3.57 -24.63 12.39
CA PRO A 44 4.56 -25.29 11.56
C PRO A 44 3.97 -25.92 10.29
N GLY A 45 4.59 -25.65 9.13
CA GLY A 45 4.17 -26.18 7.83
C GLY A 45 3.01 -25.45 7.16
N THR A 46 2.58 -24.32 7.74
CA THR A 46 1.50 -23.48 7.21
C THR A 46 2.01 -22.12 6.78
N ILE A 47 1.27 -21.45 5.90
CA ILE A 47 1.64 -20.15 5.32
C ILE A 47 0.47 -19.18 5.46
N THR A 48 0.75 -17.92 5.79
CA THR A 48 -0.20 -16.83 5.59
C THR A 48 0.12 -16.22 4.24
N ASP A 49 -0.84 -16.15 3.34
CA ASP A 49 -0.66 -15.55 2.01
C ASP A 49 -1.97 -14.89 1.61
N VAL A 50 -2.00 -13.57 1.55
CA VAL A 50 -3.22 -12.81 1.30
C VAL A 50 -3.05 -11.91 0.09
N LEU A 51 -3.93 -12.10 -0.88
CA LEU A 51 -3.86 -11.39 -2.15
C LEU A 51 -4.80 -10.20 -2.13
N LEU A 52 -4.34 -9.02 -2.55
CA LEU A 52 -5.25 -8.00 -3.06
C LEU A 52 -5.76 -8.48 -4.42
N ILE A 53 -7.07 -8.55 -4.59
CA ILE A 53 -7.69 -9.13 -5.79
C ILE A 53 -8.46 -8.10 -6.61
N ASP A 54 -8.83 -6.97 -6.01
CA ASP A 54 -9.48 -5.88 -6.72
C ASP A 54 -9.39 -4.57 -5.93
N ILE A 55 -9.30 -3.47 -6.66
CA ILE A 55 -9.69 -2.14 -6.20
C ILE A 55 -10.90 -1.83 -7.07
N PRO A 56 -12.16 -1.88 -6.58
CA PRO A 56 -13.30 -1.83 -7.47
C PRO A 56 -13.28 -0.59 -8.38
N SER A 57 -13.90 -0.66 -9.56
CA SER A 57 -14.13 0.52 -10.40
C SER A 57 -15.51 1.12 -10.10
N ILE A 58 -15.82 2.30 -10.66
CA ILE A 58 -17.14 2.95 -10.51
C ILE A 58 -18.30 2.12 -11.08
N THR A 59 -18.02 1.14 -11.96
CA THR A 59 -19.05 0.30 -12.61
C THR A 59 -19.42 -0.95 -11.82
N THR A 60 -18.79 -1.19 -10.69
CA THR A 60 -19.17 -2.27 -9.77
C THR A 60 -20.24 -1.78 -8.79
N ASP A 61 -20.96 -2.70 -8.14
CA ASP A 61 -22.02 -2.35 -7.17
C ASP A 61 -21.52 -1.53 -5.96
N VAL A 62 -20.19 -1.36 -5.80
CA VAL A 62 -19.56 -0.55 -4.77
C VAL A 62 -18.64 0.49 -5.42
N PRO A 63 -18.76 1.79 -5.07
CA PRO A 63 -17.85 2.80 -5.60
C PRO A 63 -16.38 2.47 -5.31
N GLY A 64 -15.59 2.55 -6.37
CA GLY A 64 -14.19 2.15 -6.38
C GLY A 64 -13.24 3.08 -5.65
N ILE A 65 -13.09 4.29 -6.18
CA ILE A 65 -12.20 5.32 -5.66
C ILE A 65 -13.00 6.62 -5.73
N ALA A 66 -12.95 7.44 -4.67
CA ALA A 66 -13.67 8.69 -4.64
C ALA A 66 -12.92 9.79 -3.88
N THR A 67 -13.23 11.02 -4.26
CA THR A 67 -12.96 12.20 -3.43
C THR A 67 -14.07 12.34 -2.40
N SER A 68 -13.72 12.57 -1.14
CA SER A 68 -14.71 12.69 -0.06
C SER A 68 -14.86 14.11 0.47
N ARG A 69 -13.78 14.90 0.45
CA ARG A 69 -13.75 16.29 0.94
C ARG A 69 -12.46 17.00 0.55
N CYS A 70 -12.46 18.30 0.78
CA CYS A 70 -11.35 19.20 0.56
C CYS A 70 -11.02 19.98 1.83
N ARG A 71 -9.73 20.24 2.09
CA ARG A 71 -9.28 21.25 3.05
C ARG A 71 -8.54 22.37 2.34
N VAL A 72 -8.43 23.51 3.02
CA VAL A 72 -7.75 24.69 2.51
C VAL A 72 -6.42 24.85 3.20
N LEU A 73 -5.36 25.08 2.44
CA LEU A 73 -4.10 25.56 2.99
C LEU A 73 -4.20 27.08 3.15
N GLY A 74 -4.08 27.59 4.37
CA GLY A 74 -3.96 29.05 4.62
C GLY A 74 -5.27 29.87 4.68
N GLY A 75 -6.45 29.26 4.79
CA GLY A 75 -7.69 29.97 5.19
C GLY A 75 -8.60 30.52 4.07
N GLY A 76 -8.47 30.05 2.83
CA GLY A 76 -9.39 30.33 1.71
C GLY A 76 -10.69 29.49 1.71
N ALA A 77 -11.33 29.37 0.55
CA ALA A 77 -12.50 28.50 0.33
C ALA A 77 -12.07 27.02 0.12
N PRO A 78 -12.90 26.01 0.48
CA PRO A 78 -12.63 24.60 0.14
C PRO A 78 -12.29 24.47 -1.35
N CYS A 79 -11.47 23.48 -1.75
CA CYS A 79 -10.95 23.31 -3.12
C CYS A 79 -11.71 24.13 -4.15
N ASP A 80 -11.10 25.18 -4.69
CA ASP A 80 -11.70 26.07 -5.69
C ASP A 80 -11.24 25.72 -7.11
N GLY A 81 -10.45 24.65 -7.25
CA GLY A 81 -10.06 24.05 -8.51
C GLY A 81 -8.87 24.74 -9.18
N PRO A 82 -8.62 24.40 -10.46
CA PRO A 82 -7.51 24.95 -11.24
C PRO A 82 -7.43 26.47 -11.20
N GLY A 83 -6.24 27.00 -10.87
CA GLY A 83 -5.97 28.43 -10.76
C GLY A 83 -6.53 29.12 -9.51
N GLY A 84 -7.13 28.37 -8.58
CA GLY A 84 -7.61 28.83 -7.29
C GLY A 84 -6.53 28.90 -6.21
N SER A 85 -6.96 28.96 -4.95
CA SER A 85 -6.08 28.78 -3.79
C SER A 85 -5.63 27.32 -3.65
N GLU A 86 -4.42 27.08 -3.11
CA GLU A 86 -3.98 25.71 -2.87
C GLU A 86 -4.85 25.03 -1.80
N GLY A 87 -5.45 23.90 -2.18
CA GLY A 87 -6.17 23.01 -1.29
C GLY A 87 -5.61 21.59 -1.30
N GLU A 88 -6.15 20.75 -0.43
CA GLU A 88 -5.85 19.32 -0.42
C GLU A 88 -7.13 18.50 -0.45
N VAL A 89 -7.14 17.51 -1.34
CA VAL A 89 -8.25 16.60 -1.59
C VAL A 89 -8.02 15.29 -0.83
N VAL A 90 -9.03 14.85 -0.08
CA VAL A 90 -9.05 13.50 0.47
C VAL A 90 -9.50 12.54 -0.61
N ILE A 91 -8.65 11.55 -0.93
CA ILE A 91 -8.97 10.47 -1.87
C ILE A 91 -8.90 9.14 -1.12
N THR A 92 -9.97 8.36 -1.22
CA THR A 92 -10.12 7.07 -0.54
C THR A 92 -10.44 5.99 -1.57
N PRO A 93 -9.75 4.83 -1.54
CA PRO A 93 -10.15 3.66 -2.32
C PRO A 93 -11.03 2.71 -1.48
N SER A 94 -11.86 1.94 -2.17
CA SER A 94 -12.33 0.64 -1.75
C SER A 94 -11.29 -0.40 -2.16
N ALA A 95 -11.04 -1.43 -1.35
CA ALA A 95 -10.03 -2.44 -1.63
C ALA A 95 -10.51 -3.82 -1.18
N ARG A 96 -10.38 -4.80 -2.07
CA ARG A 96 -10.82 -6.18 -1.86
C ARG A 96 -9.63 -7.12 -1.87
N LEU A 97 -9.57 -7.97 -0.85
CA LEU A 97 -8.56 -9.01 -0.73
C LEU A 97 -9.16 -10.41 -0.72
N ARG A 98 -8.27 -11.40 -0.71
CA ARG A 98 -8.57 -12.81 -0.53
C ARG A 98 -7.44 -13.50 0.20
N ASN A 99 -7.74 -14.22 1.27
CA ASN A 99 -6.79 -15.18 1.82
C ASN A 99 -6.61 -16.33 0.83
N SER A 100 -5.38 -16.76 0.58
CA SER A 100 -5.08 -17.79 -0.40
C SER A 100 -5.83 -19.10 -0.11
N GLN A 101 -5.84 -19.99 -1.09
CA GLN A 101 -6.59 -21.25 -1.03
C GLN A 101 -5.65 -22.45 -1.11
N HIS A 102 -4.40 -22.29 -0.67
CA HIS A 102 -3.46 -23.40 -0.57
C HIS A 102 -3.90 -24.35 0.54
N ALA A 103 -3.54 -25.63 0.41
CA ALA A 103 -3.94 -26.64 1.39
C ALA A 103 -3.37 -26.39 2.80
N ASN A 104 -2.29 -25.60 2.87
CA ASN A 104 -1.59 -25.20 4.08
C ASN A 104 -1.77 -23.72 4.43
N THR A 105 -2.72 -23.01 3.81
CA THR A 105 -3.02 -21.62 4.16
C THR A 105 -3.57 -21.52 5.59
N THR A 106 -3.07 -20.55 6.34
CA THR A 106 -3.52 -20.19 7.69
C THR A 106 -4.79 -19.34 7.64
N ASP A 107 -5.48 -19.29 8.77
CA ASP A 107 -6.51 -18.30 9.03
C ASP A 107 -5.87 -16.97 9.47
N VAL A 108 -6.46 -15.85 9.08
CA VAL A 108 -5.94 -14.53 9.47
C VAL A 108 -6.79 -13.92 10.57
N PRO A 109 -6.20 -13.55 11.73
CA PRO A 109 -6.94 -12.84 12.77
C PRO A 109 -7.40 -11.48 12.24
N TRP A 110 -8.70 -11.22 12.33
CA TRP A 110 -9.37 -10.01 11.83
C TRP A 110 -10.14 -9.29 12.94
N TYR A 111 -9.61 -9.42 14.15
CA TYR A 111 -10.21 -8.86 15.33
C TYR A 111 -10.12 -7.35 15.29
N ARG A 112 -11.06 -6.72 16.01
CA ARG A 112 -11.00 -5.29 16.24
C ARG A 112 -9.94 -5.02 17.31
N MET A 113 -9.24 -3.89 17.18
CA MET A 113 -8.47 -3.33 18.30
C MET A 113 -9.26 -3.34 19.62
N PHE A 114 -8.60 -3.67 20.71
CA PHE A 114 -9.12 -3.79 22.07
C PHE A 114 -10.24 -4.83 22.23
N SER A 115 -10.30 -5.86 21.38
CA SER A 115 -11.20 -6.99 21.61
C SER A 115 -10.57 -7.99 22.56
N GLU A 116 -11.23 -8.28 23.68
CA GLU A 116 -10.86 -9.43 24.51
C GLU A 116 -11.14 -10.74 23.77
N SER A 117 -10.43 -11.80 24.18
CA SER A 117 -10.67 -13.16 23.71
C SER A 117 -12.16 -13.51 23.76
N THR A 118 -12.82 -13.60 22.60
CA THR A 118 -14.24 -13.98 22.54
C THR A 118 -14.39 -15.41 23.06
N SER A 119 -15.44 -15.66 23.85
CA SER A 119 -15.78 -16.98 24.41
C SER A 119 -15.99 -18.09 23.36
N LEU A 120 -16.04 -17.76 22.06
CA LEU A 120 -16.17 -18.70 20.96
C LEU A 120 -14.85 -19.41 20.60
N TYR A 121 -13.70 -18.81 20.93
CA TYR A 121 -12.38 -19.41 20.74
C TYR A 121 -11.49 -19.05 21.93
N PRO A 122 -11.48 -19.83 23.03
CA PRO A 122 -10.63 -19.54 24.19
C PRO A 122 -9.13 -19.56 23.87
N ASP A 123 -8.75 -20.21 22.76
CA ASP A 123 -7.39 -20.27 22.20
C ASP A 123 -7.20 -19.24 21.07
N ILE A 124 -7.72 -18.02 21.22
CA ILE A 124 -7.24 -16.89 20.39
C ILE A 124 -5.74 -16.84 20.66
N GLY A 125 -4.94 -17.01 19.61
CA GLY A 125 -3.49 -17.06 19.72
C GLY A 125 -2.92 -15.88 20.53
N PRO A 126 -1.63 -15.92 20.89
CA PRO A 126 -0.99 -15.02 21.87
C PRO A 126 -0.98 -13.51 21.53
N LYS A 127 -1.73 -13.07 20.51
CA LYS A 127 -1.67 -11.80 19.78
C LYS A 127 -3.04 -11.08 19.78
N VAL A 128 -3.75 -11.05 20.92
CA VAL A 128 -5.17 -10.63 21.08
C VAL A 128 -5.51 -9.17 20.71
N ASP A 129 -4.57 -8.39 20.18
CA ASP A 129 -4.81 -6.99 19.80
C ASP A 129 -4.08 -6.61 18.50
N GLN A 130 -4.02 -7.57 17.59
CA GLN A 130 -3.28 -7.47 16.35
C GLN A 130 -4.19 -7.86 15.19
N HIS A 131 -4.12 -7.06 14.14
CA HIS A 131 -5.05 -7.08 13.03
C HIS A 131 -4.37 -6.51 11.78
N PRO A 132 -4.88 -6.81 10.58
CA PRO A 132 -4.37 -6.23 9.35
C PRO A 132 -4.52 -4.70 9.30
N TYR A 133 -3.65 -4.09 8.52
CA TYR A 133 -3.71 -2.66 8.19
C TYR A 133 -3.90 -2.49 6.69
N LEU A 134 -4.56 -1.41 6.28
CA LEU A 134 -4.56 -0.96 4.91
C LEU A 134 -3.84 0.37 4.82
N VAL A 135 -3.03 0.51 3.77
CA VAL A 135 -2.48 1.80 3.34
C VAL A 135 -2.78 2.00 1.86
N TRP A 136 -2.78 3.25 1.42
CA TRP A 136 -2.89 3.62 0.02
C TRP A 136 -2.09 4.88 -0.27
N ASN A 137 -1.64 5.00 -1.50
CA ASN A 137 -0.77 6.05 -2.00
C ASN A 137 -1.24 6.49 -3.40
N LEU A 138 -0.86 7.70 -3.77
CA LEU A 138 -1.13 8.29 -5.08
C LEU A 138 0.20 8.63 -5.72
N TYR A 139 0.35 8.20 -6.97
CA TYR A 139 1.54 8.44 -7.77
C TYR A 139 1.18 9.23 -9.02
N ARG A 140 2.11 10.07 -9.48
CA ARG A 140 2.08 10.72 -10.79
C ARG A 140 3.28 10.26 -11.61
N PHE A 141 3.02 9.82 -12.84
CA PHE A 141 4.03 9.56 -13.85
C PHE A 141 4.03 10.72 -14.81
N ASP A 142 5.18 11.37 -14.95
CA ASP A 142 5.32 12.55 -15.80
C ASP A 142 5.93 12.19 -17.16
N PRO A 143 5.62 12.94 -18.23
CA PRO A 143 6.12 12.66 -19.58
C PRO A 143 7.64 12.66 -19.72
N ASP A 144 8.35 13.26 -18.76
CA ASP A 144 9.81 13.28 -18.71
C ASP A 144 10.42 11.94 -18.23
N GLY A 145 9.57 10.97 -17.87
CA GLY A 145 9.94 9.64 -17.38
C GLY A 145 10.01 9.52 -15.86
N SER A 146 9.73 10.58 -15.10
CA SER A 146 9.77 10.53 -13.63
C SER A 146 8.50 9.91 -13.01
N ILE A 147 8.67 9.34 -11.81
CA ILE A 147 7.61 8.86 -10.93
C ILE A 147 7.68 9.64 -9.62
N ARG A 148 6.53 10.11 -9.13
CA ARG A 148 6.39 10.83 -7.85
C ARG A 148 5.31 10.19 -7.00
N GLN A 149 5.56 9.97 -5.71
CA GLN A 149 4.50 9.65 -4.75
C GLN A 149 3.94 10.95 -4.16
N ILE A 150 2.90 11.49 -4.79
CA ILE A 150 2.37 12.82 -4.49
C ILE A 150 1.42 12.85 -3.29
N ALA A 151 0.98 11.69 -2.80
CA ALA A 151 0.21 11.58 -1.56
C ALA A 151 0.28 10.17 -0.96
N ARG A 152 0.09 10.09 0.36
CA ARG A 152 0.12 8.84 1.13
C ARG A 152 -0.86 8.89 2.30
N SER A 153 -1.54 7.79 2.58
CA SER A 153 -2.38 7.65 3.77
C SER A 153 -1.55 7.35 5.02
N GLY A 154 -2.15 7.56 6.20
CA GLY A 154 -1.77 6.81 7.40
C GLY A 154 -2.14 5.33 7.27
N VAL A 155 -2.38 4.67 8.39
CA VAL A 155 -2.89 3.28 8.41
C VAL A 155 -4.37 3.29 8.69
N LYS A 156 -5.09 2.38 8.02
CA LYS A 156 -6.45 1.99 8.35
C LYS A 156 -6.40 0.65 9.06
N HIS A 157 -6.78 0.63 10.33
CA HIS A 157 -6.95 -0.58 11.12
C HIS A 157 -8.18 -1.36 10.65
N ALA A 158 -7.99 -2.63 10.29
CA ALA A 158 -9.07 -3.56 10.10
C ALA A 158 -9.81 -3.82 11.43
N PHE A 159 -11.11 -4.10 11.37
CA PHE A 159 -11.94 -4.31 12.57
C PHE A 159 -12.94 -5.47 12.47
N ALA A 160 -13.26 -5.92 11.26
CA ALA A 160 -14.10 -7.07 10.98
C ALA A 160 -13.87 -7.54 9.53
N THR A 161 -14.24 -8.79 9.25
CA THR A 161 -14.29 -9.37 7.91
C THR A 161 -15.71 -9.86 7.60
N GLY A 162 -16.16 -9.62 6.38
CA GLY A 162 -17.42 -10.14 5.86
C GLY A 162 -17.35 -11.61 5.42
N ASN A 163 -16.14 -12.17 5.25
CA ASN A 163 -15.92 -13.53 4.71
C ASN A 163 -16.75 -13.82 3.46
N GLU A 164 -16.60 -12.97 2.45
CA GLU A 164 -17.29 -13.05 1.17
C GLU A 164 -16.63 -14.08 0.24
N MET A 165 -17.38 -14.65 -0.69
CA MET A 165 -16.85 -15.49 -1.79
C MET A 165 -15.93 -16.65 -1.34
N CYS A 166 -16.15 -17.22 -0.15
CA CYS A 166 -15.36 -18.34 0.37
C CYS A 166 -15.45 -19.58 -0.53
N THR A 167 -14.32 -20.24 -0.77
CA THR A 167 -14.25 -21.51 -1.51
C THR A 167 -14.35 -22.75 -0.62
N GLY A 168 -14.36 -22.55 0.70
CA GLY A 168 -14.42 -23.61 1.72
C GLY A 168 -15.40 -23.28 2.84
N TYR A 169 -14.91 -23.34 4.08
CA TYR A 169 -15.71 -22.99 5.25
C TYR A 169 -15.78 -21.46 5.41
N THR A 170 -16.84 -20.95 6.03
CA THR A 170 -17.00 -19.52 6.33
C THR A 170 -16.77 -19.31 7.82
N PRO A 171 -15.67 -18.68 8.24
CA PRO A 171 -15.41 -18.39 9.64
C PRO A 171 -16.35 -17.32 10.21
N TYR A 172 -16.29 -17.15 11.53
CA TYR A 172 -16.85 -15.98 12.21
C TYR A 172 -16.21 -14.67 11.67
N GLY A 173 -16.95 -13.55 11.72
CA GLY A 173 -16.59 -12.26 11.10
C GLY A 173 -15.36 -11.54 11.68
N HIS A 174 -14.52 -12.23 12.44
CA HIS A 174 -13.24 -11.76 12.96
C HIS A 174 -12.08 -12.70 12.62
N VAL A 175 -12.30 -13.64 11.70
CA VAL A 175 -11.27 -14.54 11.17
C VAL A 175 -11.47 -14.59 9.68
N LEU A 176 -10.43 -14.29 8.89
CA LEU A 176 -10.48 -14.45 7.44
C LEU A 176 -9.93 -15.83 7.07
N GLY A 177 -10.83 -16.70 6.62
CA GLY A 177 -10.51 -18.10 6.31
C GLY A 177 -9.86 -18.27 4.94
N PRO A 178 -9.14 -19.38 4.70
CA PRO A 178 -8.59 -19.72 3.39
C PRO A 178 -9.65 -19.65 2.28
N GLY A 179 -9.31 -18.96 1.20
CA GLY A 179 -10.18 -18.73 0.05
C GLY A 179 -11.32 -17.75 0.27
N CYS A 180 -11.51 -17.22 1.48
CA CYS A 180 -12.46 -16.13 1.73
C CYS A 180 -11.88 -14.78 1.32
N SER A 181 -12.76 -13.89 0.90
CA SER A 181 -12.48 -12.52 0.51
C SER A 181 -13.13 -11.54 1.47
N ASP A 182 -12.63 -10.32 1.48
CA ASP A 182 -13.22 -9.23 2.24
C ASP A 182 -13.08 -7.91 1.48
N LEU A 183 -14.06 -7.02 1.64
CA LEU A 183 -14.08 -5.70 1.01
C LEU A 183 -14.17 -4.61 2.07
N TYR A 184 -13.10 -3.83 2.18
CA TYR A 184 -13.16 -2.54 2.84
C TYR A 184 -13.56 -1.48 1.82
N ASN A 185 -14.78 -0.94 1.97
CA ASN A 185 -15.32 0.09 1.10
C ASN A 185 -14.88 1.51 1.51
N LEU A 186 -15.19 2.50 0.67
CA LEU A 186 -14.92 3.92 0.92
C LEU A 186 -15.33 4.40 2.33
N THR A 187 -16.52 4.02 2.80
CA THR A 187 -17.04 4.48 4.10
C THR A 187 -16.28 3.85 5.27
N SER A 188 -15.92 2.57 5.15
CA SER A 188 -15.09 1.89 6.13
C SER A 188 -13.68 2.48 6.14
N ASN A 189 -13.06 2.66 4.98
CA ASN A 189 -11.70 3.17 4.86
C ASN A 189 -11.56 4.63 5.31
N ASP A 190 -12.60 5.45 5.11
CA ASP A 190 -12.61 6.85 5.55
C ASP A 190 -13.06 7.05 7.01
N CYS A 191 -13.09 5.98 7.81
CA CYS A 191 -13.60 6.01 9.17
C CYS A 191 -12.54 6.47 10.17
N ASP A 192 -12.64 7.73 10.62
CA ASP A 192 -11.72 8.41 11.57
C ASP A 192 -11.21 7.51 12.69
N ARG A 193 -12.15 6.75 13.27
CA ARG A 193 -11.92 5.96 14.48
C ARG A 193 -10.86 4.89 14.35
N PHE A 194 -10.63 4.42 13.14
CA PHE A 194 -9.75 3.29 12.85
C PHE A 194 -8.60 3.75 11.95
N LEU A 195 -8.33 5.05 11.89
CA LEU A 195 -7.15 5.57 11.24
C LEU A 195 -6.09 5.87 12.28
N GLY A 196 -4.82 5.75 11.89
CA GLY A 196 -3.69 6.06 12.74
C GLY A 196 -2.42 6.36 11.94
N PRO A 197 -1.34 6.78 12.62
CA PRO A 197 -0.08 7.03 11.94
C PRO A 197 0.65 5.72 11.60
N ARG A 198 1.37 5.72 10.48
CA ARG A 198 2.28 4.63 10.12
C ARG A 198 3.40 4.41 11.14
N SER A 199 3.73 5.40 11.95
CA SER A 199 4.80 5.34 12.96
C SER A 199 4.52 4.37 14.11
N GLU A 200 3.28 3.91 14.27
CA GLU A 200 2.90 2.95 15.32
C GLU A 200 3.06 1.48 14.89
N ILE A 201 3.44 1.23 13.64
CA ILE A 201 3.53 -0.13 13.08
C ILE A 201 5.00 -0.53 12.91
N ILE A 202 5.33 -1.76 13.25
CA ILE A 202 6.50 -2.47 12.75
C ILE A 202 6.07 -3.16 11.45
N PRO A 203 6.33 -2.55 10.28
CA PRO A 203 5.71 -2.95 9.02
C PRO A 203 6.11 -4.37 8.58
N ALA A 204 7.39 -4.73 8.66
CA ALA A 204 7.89 -6.05 8.22
C ALA A 204 7.24 -7.25 8.92
N THR A 205 6.79 -7.06 10.17
CA THR A 205 6.14 -8.12 10.96
C THR A 205 4.64 -7.89 11.16
N GLY A 206 4.09 -6.79 10.63
CA GLY A 206 2.69 -6.42 10.82
C GLY A 206 2.30 -6.27 12.29
N GLN A 207 3.16 -5.67 13.11
CA GLN A 207 2.90 -5.48 14.55
C GLN A 207 2.55 -4.03 14.88
N TRP A 208 1.45 -3.83 15.57
CA TRP A 208 1.06 -2.51 16.09
C TRP A 208 1.53 -2.34 17.53
N GLY A 209 2.20 -1.22 17.78
CA GLY A 209 2.55 -0.75 19.10
C GLY A 209 1.37 -0.07 19.76
N ARG A 210 0.47 -0.84 20.38
CA ARG A 210 -0.70 -0.33 21.10
C ARG A 210 -0.34 0.69 22.18
N CYS A 211 0.65 0.38 23.03
CA CYS A 211 1.00 1.22 24.17
C CYS A 211 1.68 2.52 23.73
N GLY A 212 1.04 3.65 24.02
CA GLY A 212 1.47 4.98 23.58
C GLY A 212 1.02 5.32 22.16
N SER A 213 0.18 4.49 21.54
CA SER A 213 -0.48 4.82 20.28
C SER A 213 -1.50 5.94 20.49
N ILE A 214 -2.00 6.51 19.39
CA ILE A 214 -3.14 7.44 19.46
C ILE A 214 -4.42 6.80 19.98
N GLN A 215 -4.52 5.47 19.97
CA GLN A 215 -5.70 4.75 20.47
C GLN A 215 -5.56 4.30 21.92
N ASP A 216 -4.34 4.25 22.48
CA ASP A 216 -4.04 3.87 23.88
C ASP A 216 -2.81 4.64 24.37
N PRO A 217 -2.91 5.98 24.59
CA PRO A 217 -1.75 6.81 24.89
C PRO A 217 -1.12 6.53 26.26
N ASP A 218 -1.90 6.05 27.24
CA ASP A 218 -1.46 5.79 28.61
C ASP A 218 -1.23 4.30 28.92
N CYS A 219 -1.43 3.42 27.94
CA CYS A 219 -1.12 1.99 27.99
C CYS A 219 -2.00 1.19 28.97
N ASP A 220 -3.22 1.64 29.22
CA ASP A 220 -4.14 0.95 30.13
C ASP A 220 -4.98 -0.13 29.42
N GLY A 221 -4.86 -0.25 28.10
CA GLY A 221 -5.61 -1.21 27.28
C GLY A 221 -7.08 -0.83 27.07
N VAL A 222 -7.43 0.41 27.38
CA VAL A 222 -8.67 1.07 26.99
C VAL A 222 -8.39 1.88 25.74
N THR A 223 -9.43 2.09 24.94
CA THR A 223 -9.30 2.87 23.72
C THR A 223 -9.71 4.31 23.96
N GLU A 224 -8.89 5.27 23.52
CA GLU A 224 -9.17 6.71 23.66
C GLU A 224 -9.41 7.39 22.30
N PRO A 225 -10.53 8.14 22.15
CA PRO A 225 -11.68 8.20 23.07
C PRO A 225 -12.38 6.82 23.19
N ALA A 226 -13.36 6.58 24.06
CA ALA A 226 -14.06 5.27 24.01
C ALA A 226 -14.83 5.09 22.68
N ILE A 227 -14.99 3.85 22.17
CA ILE A 227 -15.85 3.60 21.00
C ILE A 227 -17.29 3.31 21.47
N PRO A 228 -18.28 4.15 21.13
CA PRO A 228 -19.65 3.96 21.60
C PRO A 228 -20.27 2.65 21.08
N ALA A 229 -21.13 2.05 21.89
CA ALA A 229 -21.98 0.95 21.44
C ALA A 229 -22.87 1.41 20.28
N GLY A 230 -22.95 0.61 19.21
CA GLY A 230 -23.69 0.97 17.99
C GLY A 230 -22.98 2.00 17.09
N PHE A 231 -21.68 2.27 17.32
CA PHE A 231 -20.89 3.10 16.41
C PHE A 231 -20.94 2.56 14.97
N SER A 232 -21.12 3.48 14.02
CA SER A 232 -20.99 3.20 12.60
C SER A 232 -20.09 4.23 11.94
N CYS A 233 -19.30 3.80 10.95
CA CYS A 233 -18.48 4.70 10.17
C CYS A 233 -19.32 5.72 9.36
N ALA A 234 -20.58 5.38 9.05
CA ALA A 234 -21.54 6.32 8.47
C ALA A 234 -21.89 7.47 9.44
N ALA A 235 -21.99 7.21 10.74
CA ALA A 235 -22.27 8.23 11.75
C ALA A 235 -21.06 9.14 12.05
N ALA A 236 -19.83 8.67 11.79
CA ALA A 236 -18.60 9.45 12.00
C ALA A 236 -18.52 10.72 11.14
N TYR A 237 -19.27 10.80 10.02
CA TYR A 237 -19.44 12.02 9.23
C TYR A 237 -19.96 13.22 10.05
N SER A 238 -20.60 12.97 11.20
CA SER A 238 -21.21 13.96 12.08
C SER A 238 -20.40 14.32 13.34
N SER A 239 -19.19 13.78 13.53
CA SER A 239 -18.34 14.10 14.69
C SER A 239 -17.74 15.52 14.64
N PRO A 240 -17.54 16.23 15.77
CA PRO A 240 -16.90 17.56 15.80
C PRO A 240 -15.48 17.53 15.23
N ALA A 241 -15.04 18.69 14.74
CA ALA A 241 -13.90 18.94 13.85
C ALA A 241 -12.48 18.64 14.38
N SER A 242 -12.25 17.68 15.29
CA SER A 242 -10.90 17.19 15.56
C SER A 242 -10.44 16.29 14.40
N ASP A 243 -9.99 17.01 13.38
CA ASP A 243 -9.28 16.68 12.15
C ASP A 243 -9.77 15.51 11.29
N LYS A 244 -10.86 15.77 10.54
CA LYS A 244 -11.35 14.93 9.44
C LYS A 244 -10.30 14.67 8.34
N TYR A 245 -9.09 15.20 8.43
CA TYR A 245 -8.02 15.03 7.45
C TYR A 245 -6.84 14.24 8.01
N SER A 246 -6.75 14.05 9.33
CA SER A 246 -5.71 13.26 9.96
C SER A 246 -5.67 11.84 9.37
N TYR A 247 -4.44 11.37 9.14
CA TYR A 247 -4.10 10.02 8.67
C TYR A 247 -4.72 9.60 7.33
N ARG A 248 -5.23 10.56 6.54
CA ARG A 248 -5.75 10.29 5.20
C ARG A 248 -4.75 10.60 4.14
N LEU A 249 -4.97 10.01 2.97
CA LEU A 249 -4.29 10.45 1.77
C LEU A 249 -4.84 11.82 1.38
N LEU A 250 -3.95 12.81 1.44
CA LEU A 250 -4.22 14.20 1.09
C LEU A 250 -3.36 14.54 -0.13
N ALA A 251 -4.03 14.80 -1.26
CA ALA A 251 -3.37 15.21 -2.49
C ALA A 251 -3.56 16.71 -2.70
N ARG A 252 -2.48 17.45 -2.93
CA ARG A 252 -2.54 18.87 -3.29
C ARG A 252 -3.22 19.04 -4.64
N GLU A 253 -4.03 20.07 -4.79
CA GLU A 253 -4.72 20.36 -6.05
C GLU A 253 -3.72 20.56 -7.18
N THR A 254 -2.62 21.27 -6.91
CA THR A 254 -1.56 21.47 -7.90
C THR A 254 -0.85 20.21 -8.35
N ASP A 255 -0.88 19.11 -7.59
CA ASP A 255 -0.26 17.84 -7.98
C ASP A 255 -1.18 16.94 -8.82
N ILE A 256 -2.49 17.16 -8.73
CA ILE A 256 -3.52 16.37 -9.41
C ILE A 256 -4.19 17.09 -10.57
N ASP A 257 -3.82 18.35 -10.82
CA ASP A 257 -4.35 19.16 -11.91
C ASP A 257 -3.74 18.76 -13.27
N PRO A 258 -4.53 18.17 -14.20
CA PRO A 258 -4.03 17.80 -15.50
C PRO A 258 -3.62 18.98 -16.38
N ASP A 259 -4.16 20.18 -16.12
CA ASP A 259 -3.78 21.38 -16.88
C ASP A 259 -2.37 21.86 -16.47
N LEU A 260 -1.93 21.57 -15.25
CA LEU A 260 -0.57 21.83 -14.76
C LEU A 260 0.42 20.72 -15.11
N HIS A 261 -0.07 19.48 -15.27
CA HIS A 261 0.73 18.31 -15.63
C HIS A 261 0.21 17.67 -16.92
N PRO A 262 0.36 18.35 -18.07
CA PRO A 262 -0.11 17.81 -19.34
C PRO A 262 0.56 16.47 -19.64
N ASP A 263 -0.23 15.51 -20.16
CA ASP A 263 0.18 14.15 -20.47
C ASP A 263 0.67 13.29 -19.28
N ALA A 264 0.56 13.79 -18.05
CA ALA A 264 0.82 12.99 -16.86
C ALA A 264 -0.27 11.94 -16.63
N ARG A 265 0.09 10.89 -15.89
CA ARG A 265 -0.81 9.77 -15.55
C ARG A 265 -0.77 9.52 -14.06
N TRP A 266 -1.92 9.25 -13.46
CA TRP A 266 -2.05 9.07 -12.02
C TRP A 266 -2.40 7.62 -11.68
N PHE A 267 -1.79 7.10 -10.63
CA PHE A 267 -2.02 5.74 -10.16
C PHE A 267 -2.31 5.77 -8.66
N MET A 268 -3.34 5.06 -8.24
CA MET A 268 -3.60 4.82 -6.82
C MET A 268 -3.34 3.36 -6.51
N ASP A 269 -2.50 3.11 -5.52
CA ASP A 269 -2.32 1.79 -4.94
C ASP A 269 -3.18 1.60 -3.70
N ALA A 270 -3.39 0.34 -3.34
CA ALA A 270 -3.79 -0.07 -2.01
C ALA A 270 -2.93 -1.27 -1.62
N TRP A 271 -2.66 -1.40 -0.33
CA TRP A 271 -1.86 -2.50 0.20
C TRP A 271 -2.37 -2.91 1.57
N TYR A 272 -2.58 -4.21 1.75
CA TYR A 272 -2.84 -4.81 3.04
C TYR A 272 -1.54 -5.27 3.69
N VAL A 273 -1.20 -4.68 4.83
CA VAL A 273 -0.09 -5.14 5.67
C VAL A 273 -0.64 -6.19 6.62
N ILE A 274 -0.24 -7.44 6.40
CA ILE A 274 -0.73 -8.60 7.12
C ILE A 274 0.43 -9.27 7.82
N ARG A 275 0.18 -9.65 9.06
CA ARG A 275 1.16 -10.31 9.91
C ARG A 275 1.51 -11.68 9.34
N ASP A 276 2.81 -11.97 9.31
CA ASP A 276 3.37 -13.24 8.85
C ASP A 276 3.01 -13.58 7.38
N ASP A 277 2.61 -12.59 6.57
CA ASP A 277 2.29 -12.74 5.15
C ASP A 277 3.54 -13.11 4.34
N GLU A 278 3.46 -14.18 3.55
CA GLU A 278 4.60 -14.75 2.84
C GLU A 278 4.99 -13.89 1.62
N ASN A 279 4.04 -13.16 1.03
CA ASN A 279 4.27 -12.40 -0.19
C ASN A 279 3.59 -11.03 -0.18
N ILE A 280 4.31 -10.01 0.27
CA ILE A 280 3.78 -8.64 0.31
C ILE A 280 3.42 -8.09 -1.09
N GLU A 281 4.04 -8.59 -2.17
CA GLU A 281 3.82 -8.05 -3.51
C GLU A 281 2.46 -8.47 -4.08
N ASN A 282 1.87 -9.56 -3.59
CA ASN A 282 0.52 -9.96 -4.01
C ASN A 282 -0.58 -9.35 -3.12
N SER A 283 -0.24 -8.84 -1.92
CA SER A 283 -1.15 -8.14 -1.01
C SER A 283 -1.30 -6.65 -1.34
N MET A 284 -0.62 -6.17 -2.39
CA MET A 284 -0.75 -4.84 -2.97
C MET A 284 -1.20 -4.87 -4.43
N GLY A 285 -1.74 -3.75 -4.89
CA GLY A 285 -2.14 -3.56 -6.28
C GLY A 285 -2.58 -2.13 -6.53
N PHE A 286 -2.80 -1.78 -7.79
CA PHE A 286 -3.07 -0.41 -8.19
C PHE A 286 -4.05 -0.32 -9.36
N ARG A 287 -4.54 0.90 -9.57
CA ARG A 287 -5.28 1.31 -10.77
C ARG A 287 -4.83 2.66 -11.27
N GLU A 288 -4.90 2.82 -12.58
CA GLU A 288 -4.76 4.13 -13.23
C GLU A 288 -6.04 4.95 -13.06
N LEU A 289 -5.86 6.25 -12.84
CA LEU A 289 -6.89 7.23 -12.58
C LEU A 289 -6.92 8.30 -13.67
N THR A 290 -8.12 8.81 -13.92
CA THR A 290 -8.33 10.11 -14.55
C THR A 290 -8.89 11.06 -13.51
N LEU A 291 -8.23 12.22 -13.39
CA LEU A 291 -8.57 13.29 -12.47
C LEU A 291 -9.17 14.44 -13.25
N GLY A 292 -10.16 15.13 -12.67
CA GLY A 292 -10.75 16.28 -13.32
C GLY A 292 -11.59 17.12 -12.38
N TRP A 293 -11.49 18.44 -12.53
CA TRP A 293 -12.29 19.39 -11.78
C TRP A 293 -13.74 19.43 -12.29
N GLN A 294 -14.71 19.45 -11.37
CA GLN A 294 -16.13 19.66 -11.68
C GLN A 294 -16.61 21.00 -11.10
N PRO A 295 -16.56 22.10 -11.87
CA PRO A 295 -16.92 23.44 -11.40
C PRO A 295 -18.34 23.54 -10.83
N SER A 296 -19.30 22.86 -11.46
CA SER A 296 -20.71 22.86 -11.02
C SER A 296 -20.94 22.24 -9.64
N PHE A 297 -20.00 21.44 -9.16
CA PHE A 297 -20.07 20.76 -7.86
C PHE A 297 -18.96 21.20 -6.90
N SER A 298 -18.10 22.14 -7.33
CA SER A 298 -16.91 22.58 -6.59
C SER A 298 -16.14 21.42 -5.98
N ARG A 299 -15.83 20.40 -6.80
CA ARG A 299 -15.10 19.21 -6.36
C ARG A 299 -14.22 18.62 -7.45
N TRP A 300 -13.16 17.96 -7.03
CA TRP A 300 -12.41 17.04 -7.87
C TRP A 300 -13.19 15.74 -8.07
N ASN A 301 -13.17 15.24 -9.30
CA ASN A 301 -13.65 13.93 -9.67
C ASN A 301 -12.47 13.01 -9.92
N VAL A 302 -12.55 11.79 -9.38
CA VAL A 302 -11.58 10.72 -9.58
C VAL A 302 -12.32 9.57 -10.25
N VAL A 303 -11.84 9.14 -11.40
CA VAL A 303 -12.39 7.99 -12.12
C VAL A 303 -11.29 6.97 -12.32
N SER A 304 -11.54 5.74 -11.90
CA SER A 304 -10.67 4.63 -12.25
C SER A 304 -10.84 4.31 -13.74
N THR A 305 -9.77 4.41 -14.52
CA THR A 305 -9.78 4.20 -15.98
C THR A 305 -8.97 3.00 -16.42
N GLY A 306 -7.99 2.57 -15.62
CA GLY A 306 -7.22 1.35 -15.86
C GLY A 306 -7.86 0.09 -15.28
N ASP A 307 -7.50 -1.06 -15.85
CA ASP A 307 -7.72 -2.36 -15.23
C ASP A 307 -6.96 -2.47 -13.91
N TYR A 308 -7.50 -3.29 -13.00
CA TYR A 308 -6.76 -3.65 -11.78
C TYR A 308 -5.49 -4.41 -12.13
N ALA A 309 -4.38 -4.00 -11.52
CA ALA A 309 -3.12 -4.73 -11.58
C ALA A 309 -2.64 -5.03 -10.15
N GLN A 310 -2.34 -6.30 -9.88
CA GLN A 310 -1.67 -6.71 -8.66
C GLN A 310 -0.17 -6.40 -8.76
N GLY A 311 0.48 -6.10 -7.63
CA GLY A 311 1.90 -5.73 -7.56
C GLY A 311 2.14 -4.23 -7.32
N ALA A 312 3.41 -3.85 -7.27
CA ALA A 312 3.83 -2.49 -6.97
C ALA A 312 3.69 -1.56 -8.18
N VAL A 313 3.35 -0.29 -7.93
CA VAL A 313 3.37 0.77 -8.95
C VAL A 313 4.79 0.98 -9.53
N LEU A 314 5.83 0.67 -8.76
CA LEU A 314 7.22 0.69 -9.21
C LEU A 314 7.43 -0.20 -10.45
N ASP A 315 6.86 -1.39 -10.47
CA ASP A 315 7.03 -2.34 -11.58
C ASP A 315 6.27 -1.85 -12.83
N ARG A 316 5.15 -1.15 -12.63
CA ARG A 316 4.44 -0.46 -13.72
C ARG A 316 5.30 0.63 -14.34
N TRP A 317 5.97 1.45 -13.53
CA TRP A 317 6.86 2.50 -14.04
C TRP A 317 8.05 1.94 -14.83
N LEU A 318 8.62 0.81 -14.40
CA LEU A 318 9.69 0.11 -15.11
C LEU A 318 9.23 -0.51 -16.43
N ALA A 319 8.01 -1.05 -16.46
CA ALA A 319 7.42 -1.62 -17.67
C ALA A 319 7.09 -0.56 -18.74
N GLU A 320 7.04 0.71 -18.36
CA GLU A 320 6.82 1.85 -19.27
C GLU A 320 8.12 2.43 -19.85
N ALA A 321 9.26 1.79 -19.60
CA ALA A 321 10.49 2.08 -20.32
C ALA A 321 10.28 1.88 -21.83
N GLY A 322 10.41 2.96 -22.61
CA GLY A 322 10.28 2.92 -24.06
C GLY A 322 11.45 2.18 -24.74
N GLY A 323 11.34 1.94 -26.05
CA GLY A 323 12.37 1.19 -26.80
C GLY A 323 13.78 1.81 -26.84
N SER A 324 13.94 3.07 -26.42
CA SER A 324 15.23 3.75 -26.27
C SER A 324 15.78 3.73 -24.85
N GLU A 325 15.13 3.01 -23.94
CA GLU A 325 15.46 2.96 -22.53
C GLU A 325 15.70 1.52 -22.10
N THR A 326 16.57 1.34 -21.11
CA THR A 326 16.71 0.07 -20.39
C THR A 326 16.25 0.23 -18.96
N SER A 327 15.43 -0.69 -18.48
CA SER A 327 14.94 -0.72 -17.10
C SER A 327 15.46 -1.94 -16.34
N TYR A 328 15.72 -1.76 -15.05
CA TYR A 328 16.25 -2.77 -14.14
C TYR A 328 15.54 -2.69 -12.80
N ARG A 329 15.31 -3.85 -12.17
CA ARG A 329 14.68 -4.01 -10.86
C ARG A 329 15.63 -4.75 -9.93
N ALA A 330 15.79 -4.26 -8.70
CA ALA A 330 16.44 -4.98 -7.61
C ALA A 330 15.60 -4.84 -6.34
N THR A 331 15.47 -5.92 -5.56
CA THR A 331 14.83 -5.90 -4.24
C THR A 331 15.89 -6.14 -3.18
N PHE A 332 15.86 -5.32 -2.15
CA PHE A 332 16.52 -5.62 -0.88
C PHE A 332 15.53 -6.38 -0.02
N ASP A 333 15.81 -7.66 0.21
CA ASP A 333 15.05 -8.53 1.10
C ASP A 333 15.88 -8.72 2.37
N THR A 334 15.34 -8.28 3.50
CA THR A 334 16.04 -8.25 4.78
C THR A 334 15.10 -8.69 5.89
N PRO A 335 15.64 -9.15 7.04
CA PRO A 335 14.80 -9.45 8.21
C PRO A 335 14.03 -8.24 8.76
N GLU A 336 14.42 -7.00 8.41
CA GLU A 336 13.78 -5.76 8.83
C GLU A 336 12.76 -5.23 7.79
N GLY A 337 12.53 -5.99 6.70
CA GLY A 337 11.61 -5.68 5.62
C GLY A 337 12.30 -5.47 4.27
N HIS A 338 11.54 -4.93 3.32
CA HIS A 338 11.84 -4.92 1.90
C HIS A 338 11.91 -3.51 1.33
N VAL A 339 12.86 -3.31 0.41
CA VAL A 339 12.98 -2.08 -0.39
C VAL A 339 13.10 -2.45 -1.86
N GLY A 340 12.24 -1.88 -2.69
CA GLY A 340 12.31 -1.99 -4.14
C GLY A 340 13.12 -0.85 -4.74
N VAL A 341 14.03 -1.17 -5.64
CA VAL A 341 14.73 -0.18 -6.48
C VAL A 341 14.49 -0.48 -7.94
N GLY A 342 14.01 0.53 -8.65
CA GLY A 342 13.93 0.56 -10.10
C GLY A 342 14.92 1.54 -10.70
N VAL A 343 15.54 1.19 -11.82
CA VAL A 343 16.41 2.10 -12.58
C VAL A 343 15.97 2.13 -14.02
N ARG A 344 15.79 3.32 -14.60
CA ARG A 344 15.65 3.54 -16.05
C ARG A 344 16.86 4.31 -16.54
N VAL A 345 17.50 3.81 -17.59
CA VAL A 345 18.61 4.48 -18.27
C VAL A 345 18.17 4.84 -19.68
N ARG A 346 18.26 6.13 -20.02
CA ARG A 346 17.87 6.63 -21.35
C ARG A 346 18.89 7.60 -21.90
N ARG A 347 19.11 7.55 -23.22
CA ARG A 347 19.91 8.56 -23.92
C ARG A 347 19.07 9.81 -24.14
N ILE A 348 19.57 10.98 -23.71
CA ILE A 348 18.84 12.26 -23.77
C ILE A 348 19.37 13.23 -24.85
N GLY A 349 20.24 12.74 -25.74
CA GLY A 349 20.87 13.54 -26.80
C GLY A 349 22.27 14.04 -26.40
N ALA A 350 23.00 14.64 -27.35
CA ALA A 350 24.36 15.19 -27.15
C ALA A 350 25.40 14.24 -26.50
N GLY A 351 25.19 12.91 -26.60
CA GLY A 351 26.04 11.92 -25.94
C GLY A 351 25.82 11.79 -24.43
N GLN A 352 24.73 12.35 -23.90
CA GLN A 352 24.35 12.23 -22.50
C GLN A 352 23.32 11.12 -22.25
N PHE A 353 23.41 10.55 -21.06
CA PHE A 353 22.51 9.57 -20.48
C PHE A 353 21.88 10.15 -19.23
N ARG A 354 20.61 9.84 -19.01
CA ARG A 354 19.88 10.09 -17.77
C ARG A 354 19.65 8.73 -17.09
N TYR A 355 20.03 8.65 -15.82
CA TYR A 355 19.83 7.53 -14.91
C TYR A 355 18.77 7.96 -13.90
N ASP A 356 17.58 7.40 -14.03
CA ASP A 356 16.45 7.66 -13.14
C ASP A 356 16.33 6.48 -12.18
N TYR A 357 16.50 6.73 -10.89
CA TYR A 357 16.37 5.76 -9.82
C TYR A 357 15.10 6.04 -9.02
N ALA A 358 14.20 5.07 -8.94
CA ALA A 358 13.04 5.11 -8.05
C ALA A 358 13.26 4.10 -6.92
N VAL A 359 13.32 4.59 -5.68
CA VAL A 359 13.52 3.77 -4.48
C VAL A 359 12.23 3.78 -3.67
N MET A 360 11.55 2.65 -3.62
CA MET A 360 10.32 2.43 -2.86
C MET A 360 10.63 1.59 -1.63
N ASN A 361 10.53 2.20 -0.46
CA ASN A 361 10.54 1.44 0.79
C ASN A 361 9.15 0.82 0.98
N PHE A 362 9.04 -0.50 0.89
CA PHE A 362 7.77 -1.19 1.11
C PHE A 362 7.50 -1.26 2.61
N ASP A 363 8.18 -2.16 3.30
CA ASP A 363 8.03 -2.46 4.73
C ASP A 363 9.37 -2.45 5.48
N PHE A 364 10.46 -1.94 4.90
CA PHE A 364 11.72 -1.82 5.63
C PHE A 364 11.62 -0.74 6.72
N ALA A 365 11.86 -1.15 7.96
CA ALA A 365 12.00 -0.24 9.09
C ALA A 365 12.91 -0.82 10.15
N ARG A 366 13.85 0.00 10.63
CA ARG A 366 14.56 -0.29 11.87
C ARG A 366 13.69 0.10 13.05
N ALA A 367 12.90 -0.87 13.53
CA ALA A 367 12.01 -0.65 14.64
C ALA A 367 12.77 -0.51 15.97
N GLN A 368 12.47 0.56 16.71
CA GLN A 368 12.86 0.76 18.10
C GLN A 368 11.63 0.51 18.97
N THR A 369 11.75 -0.39 19.94
CA THR A 369 10.66 -0.72 20.86
C THR A 369 11.10 -0.52 22.31
N ASP A 370 10.14 -0.28 23.19
CA ASP A 370 10.43 -0.27 24.63
C ASP A 370 10.65 -1.71 25.10
N ALA A 371 11.88 -2.00 25.53
CA ALA A 371 12.29 -3.33 25.97
C ALA A 371 11.53 -3.85 27.22
N LEU A 372 10.84 -2.98 27.95
CA LEU A 372 10.00 -3.36 29.08
C LEU A 372 8.57 -3.73 28.68
N THR A 373 8.22 -3.53 27.40
CA THR A 373 6.90 -3.81 26.86
C THR A 373 6.92 -5.00 25.89
N ALA A 374 5.81 -5.72 25.84
CA ALA A 374 5.58 -6.82 24.92
C ALA A 374 4.11 -6.88 24.56
N GLU A 375 3.75 -7.58 23.47
CA GLU A 375 2.35 -7.77 23.10
C GLU A 375 1.55 -8.35 24.29
N PRO A 376 0.34 -7.83 24.57
CA PRO A 376 -0.40 -6.87 23.75
C PRO A 376 -0.05 -5.39 23.99
N ASN A 377 0.78 -5.07 24.98
CA ASN A 377 1.21 -3.71 25.35
C ASN A 377 2.49 -3.25 24.63
N LEU A 378 2.81 -3.78 23.45
CA LEU A 378 4.01 -3.38 22.69
C LEU A 378 4.01 -1.85 22.51
N ARG A 379 5.14 -1.21 22.78
CA ARG A 379 5.37 0.21 22.47
C ARG A 379 6.42 0.36 21.38
N VAL A 380 6.03 1.01 20.29
CA VAL A 380 6.93 1.42 19.20
C VAL A 380 7.42 2.84 19.47
N LEU A 381 8.73 3.02 19.59
CA LEU A 381 9.40 4.29 19.82
C LEU A 381 9.83 4.96 18.50
N GLY A 382 10.06 4.15 17.47
CA GLY A 382 10.43 4.60 16.13
C GLY A 382 10.46 3.43 15.15
N ASN A 383 10.30 3.73 13.86
CA ASN A 383 10.33 2.75 12.77
C ASN A 383 10.95 3.35 11.51
N ARG A 384 12.07 4.05 11.69
CA ARG A 384 12.70 4.78 10.58
C ARG A 384 13.25 3.83 9.53
N GLY A 385 13.15 4.24 8.27
CA GLY A 385 13.70 3.50 7.15
C GLY A 385 15.13 3.94 6.82
N LEU A 386 15.28 4.61 5.69
CA LEU A 386 16.58 4.94 5.11
C LEU A 386 16.89 6.43 5.22
N SER A 387 18.17 6.76 5.42
CA SER A 387 18.67 8.14 5.52
C SER A 387 19.62 8.53 4.40
N GLY A 388 20.02 7.59 3.55
CA GLY A 388 20.94 7.88 2.46
C GLY A 388 20.91 6.85 1.35
N LEU A 389 21.42 7.28 0.20
CA LEU A 389 21.58 6.51 -1.02
C LEU A 389 22.95 6.84 -1.62
N SER A 390 23.71 5.87 -2.11
CA SER A 390 24.85 6.16 -2.97
C SER A 390 24.89 5.24 -4.17
N VAL A 391 25.35 5.77 -5.31
CA VAL A 391 25.62 4.99 -6.52
C VAL A 391 27.07 5.19 -6.94
N ASP A 392 27.72 4.13 -7.41
CA ASP A 392 29.09 4.21 -7.89
C ASP A 392 29.22 5.12 -9.12
N LEU A 393 30.33 5.83 -9.23
CA LEU A 393 30.77 6.54 -10.43
C LEU A 393 32.01 5.82 -10.98
N LEU A 394 31.76 4.79 -11.79
CA LEU A 394 32.81 3.86 -12.22
C LEU A 394 33.80 4.53 -13.17
N ASN A 395 35.07 4.14 -13.06
CA ASN A 395 36.13 4.52 -13.99
C ASN A 395 36.23 6.03 -14.27
N GLY A 396 35.99 6.86 -13.24
CA GLY A 396 36.04 8.32 -13.37
C GLY A 396 34.86 8.91 -14.13
N ALA A 397 33.68 8.27 -14.05
CA ALA A 397 32.46 8.74 -14.70
C ALA A 397 32.17 10.21 -14.39
N ALA A 398 31.90 10.99 -15.44
CA ALA A 398 31.66 12.42 -15.33
C ALA A 398 30.16 12.69 -15.14
N MET A 399 29.78 13.33 -14.05
CA MET A 399 28.41 13.81 -13.85
C MET A 399 28.23 15.21 -14.42
N ALA A 400 27.10 15.42 -15.11
CA ALA A 400 26.69 16.73 -15.60
C ALA A 400 25.73 17.42 -14.60
N SER A 401 24.78 16.66 -14.05
CA SER A 401 23.85 17.13 -13.03
C SER A 401 23.30 15.96 -12.22
N SER A 402 22.67 16.29 -11.10
CA SER A 402 21.87 15.39 -10.29
C SER A 402 20.52 16.02 -9.96
N GLY A 403 19.55 15.19 -9.61
CA GLY A 403 18.23 15.61 -9.16
C GLY A 403 17.73 14.71 -8.04
N PHE A 404 16.78 15.24 -7.27
CA PHE A 404 16.06 14.56 -6.22
C PHE A 404 14.60 15.04 -6.26
N ASP A 405 13.67 14.14 -5.99
CA ASP A 405 12.26 14.44 -5.85
C ASP A 405 11.65 13.46 -4.84
N ASP A 406 10.90 14.03 -3.91
CA ASP A 406 10.34 13.33 -2.76
C ASP A 406 8.81 13.28 -2.82
N GLY A 407 8.21 13.89 -3.85
CA GLY A 407 6.77 13.97 -4.07
C GLY A 407 6.06 15.12 -3.37
N ASN A 408 6.77 16.04 -2.69
CA ASN A 408 6.18 17.19 -2.02
C ASN A 408 6.81 18.54 -2.51
N ALA A 409 6.58 19.68 -1.84
CA ALA A 409 7.21 20.97 -2.20
C ALA A 409 7.95 21.65 -1.04
N ASP A 410 8.18 20.93 0.05
CA ASP A 410 8.95 21.36 1.20
C ASP A 410 10.45 21.11 0.97
N ALA A 411 11.13 22.08 0.37
CA ALA A 411 12.56 21.97 0.13
C ALA A 411 13.43 21.81 1.40
N ALA A 412 12.86 21.93 2.61
CA ALA A 412 13.61 21.70 3.84
C ALA A 412 13.89 20.22 4.14
N ASP A 413 13.09 19.30 3.59
CA ASP A 413 13.27 17.85 3.74
C ASP A 413 13.99 17.20 2.53
N ASP A 414 14.36 18.01 1.54
CA ASP A 414 15.05 17.57 0.33
C ASP A 414 16.43 16.96 0.60
N TRP A 415 16.68 15.79 0.01
CA TRP A 415 17.97 15.12 0.10
C TRP A 415 19.00 15.86 -0.75
N SER A 416 20.14 16.16 -0.14
CA SER A 416 21.24 16.82 -0.83
C SER A 416 22.25 15.81 -1.32
N GLY A 417 22.83 16.04 -2.50
CA GLY A 417 23.79 15.14 -3.12
C GLY A 417 25.21 15.70 -3.20
N ALA A 418 26.20 14.83 -3.00
CA ALA A 418 27.62 15.16 -3.13
C ALA A 418 28.43 13.97 -3.66
N VAL A 419 29.59 14.26 -4.27
CA VAL A 419 30.57 13.22 -4.61
C VAL A 419 31.29 12.78 -3.33
N ASP A 420 31.34 11.47 -3.09
CA ASP A 420 32.13 10.86 -2.02
C ASP A 420 32.90 9.65 -2.58
N SER A 421 34.24 9.75 -2.60
CA SER A 421 35.13 8.60 -2.84
C SER A 421 34.81 7.76 -4.09
N GLY A 422 34.48 8.42 -5.22
CA GLY A 422 34.10 7.74 -6.46
C GLY A 422 32.65 7.25 -6.50
N LYS A 423 31.80 7.79 -5.63
CA LYS A 423 30.35 7.59 -5.62
C LYS A 423 29.64 8.94 -5.63
N TRP A 424 28.41 8.95 -6.12
CA TRP A 424 27.48 10.03 -5.85
C TRP A 424 26.56 9.61 -4.72
N ARG A 425 26.50 10.40 -3.65
CA ARG A 425 25.74 10.11 -2.43
C ARG A 425 24.69 11.19 -2.21
N TRP A 426 23.45 10.78 -1.94
CA TRP A 426 22.39 11.62 -1.41
C TRP A 426 22.18 11.30 0.07
N ASP A 427 22.03 12.34 0.88
CA ASP A 427 21.74 12.24 2.32
C ASP A 427 20.49 13.03 2.68
N ALA A 428 19.64 12.41 3.50
CA ALA A 428 18.50 13.06 4.11
C ALA A 428 18.94 14.17 5.07
N PRO A 429 18.31 15.35 5.05
CA PRO A 429 18.53 16.36 6.07
C PRO A 429 18.06 15.87 7.45
N GLY A 430 18.62 16.44 8.51
CA GLY A 430 18.29 16.12 9.91
C GLY A 430 16.95 16.68 10.40
N VAL A 431 15.96 16.81 9.52
CA VAL A 431 14.61 17.29 9.85
C VAL A 431 13.62 16.13 9.91
N ALA A 432 12.54 16.30 10.68
CA ALA A 432 11.53 15.26 10.83
C ALA A 432 10.82 14.99 9.49
N GLY A 433 10.67 13.71 9.12
CA GLY A 433 9.99 13.31 7.88
C GLY A 433 10.90 13.20 6.66
N ALA A 434 12.16 13.63 6.74
CA ALA A 434 13.09 13.56 5.62
C ALA A 434 13.54 12.13 5.27
N THR A 435 13.58 11.21 6.24
CA THR A 435 13.94 9.81 5.98
C THR A 435 12.96 9.14 5.01
N LEU A 436 13.45 8.15 4.25
CA LEU A 436 12.62 7.29 3.41
C LEU A 436 12.05 6.17 4.28
N ASP A 437 10.96 6.48 4.97
CA ASP A 437 10.23 5.57 5.87
C ASP A 437 9.30 4.65 5.07
N TRP A 438 8.68 3.65 5.71
CA TRP A 438 7.95 2.60 5.01
C TRP A 438 6.70 3.08 4.26
N GLY A 439 6.44 2.42 3.12
CA GLY A 439 5.44 2.78 2.13
C GLY A 439 5.67 4.14 1.47
N GLN A 440 6.90 4.64 1.45
CA GLN A 440 7.29 5.86 0.72
C GLN A 440 8.14 5.54 -0.52
N LEU A 441 8.11 6.44 -1.49
CA LEU A 441 8.98 6.41 -2.68
C LEU A 441 9.75 7.72 -2.79
N ARG A 442 11.04 7.62 -3.12
CA ARG A 442 11.90 8.75 -3.50
C ARG A 442 12.47 8.53 -4.89
N PHE A 443 12.62 9.62 -5.64
CA PHE A 443 13.15 9.62 -6.99
C PHE A 443 14.48 10.37 -7.05
N PHE A 444 15.49 9.76 -7.66
CA PHE A 444 16.83 10.31 -7.77
C PHE A 444 17.27 10.27 -9.23
N GLN A 445 17.98 11.30 -9.66
CA GLN A 445 18.42 11.42 -11.05
C GLN A 445 19.91 11.73 -11.12
N ILE A 446 20.58 11.12 -12.09
CA ILE A 446 21.90 11.54 -12.56
C ILE A 446 21.85 11.75 -14.07
N THR A 447 22.35 12.89 -14.54
CA THR A 447 22.72 13.08 -15.94
C THR A 447 24.23 12.98 -16.08
N SER A 448 24.69 12.19 -17.04
CA SER A 448 26.11 11.92 -17.24
C SER A 448 26.44 11.70 -18.72
N SER A 449 27.65 12.05 -19.15
CA SER A 449 28.16 11.66 -20.47
C SER A 449 28.72 10.22 -20.50
N SER A 450 28.74 9.55 -19.35
CA SER A 450 29.25 8.20 -19.19
C SER A 450 28.20 7.15 -19.56
N TRP A 451 28.66 6.06 -20.17
CA TRP A 451 27.81 4.92 -20.54
C TRP A 451 27.33 4.17 -19.30
N PRO A 452 26.20 3.44 -19.38
CA PRO A 452 25.79 2.59 -18.26
C PRO A 452 26.77 1.43 -18.08
N GLY A 453 27.33 1.32 -16.87
CA GLY A 453 28.05 0.15 -16.39
C GLY A 453 27.31 -0.52 -15.25
N SER A 454 27.79 -1.70 -14.85
CA SER A 454 27.24 -2.46 -13.73
C SER A 454 28.04 -2.14 -12.47
N GLY A 455 27.42 -1.44 -11.51
CA GLY A 455 28.08 -0.99 -10.28
C GLY A 455 27.16 -1.04 -9.07
N SER A 456 27.67 -0.65 -7.92
CA SER A 456 26.93 -0.74 -6.68
C SER A 456 26.01 0.46 -6.46
N MET A 457 24.78 0.16 -6.03
CA MET A 457 23.95 1.08 -5.26
C MET A 457 23.96 0.63 -3.80
N THR A 458 24.08 1.58 -2.87
CA THR A 458 24.04 1.35 -1.42
C THR A 458 22.95 2.19 -0.78
N LEU A 459 22.13 1.57 0.05
CA LEU A 459 21.12 2.20 0.90
C LEU A 459 21.64 2.27 2.34
N PHE A 460 21.49 3.42 3.00
CA PHE A 460 21.97 3.65 4.37
C PHE A 460 20.79 3.71 5.33
N VAL A 461 20.87 2.92 6.41
CA VAL A 461 19.82 2.81 7.42
C VAL A 461 19.84 4.06 8.30
N ALA A 462 18.65 4.62 8.57
CA ALA A 462 18.52 5.86 9.33
C ALA A 462 18.94 5.70 10.80
N ASP A 463 18.47 4.63 11.44
CA ASP A 463 18.76 4.35 12.84
C ASP A 463 20.01 3.47 13.02
N THR A 464 20.66 3.64 14.17
CA THR A 464 21.88 2.90 14.53
C THR A 464 21.65 1.39 14.62
N GLY A 465 22.69 0.61 14.38
CA GLY A 465 22.69 -0.86 14.52
C GLY A 465 23.32 -1.55 13.31
N MET A 466 23.27 -2.88 13.26
CA MET A 466 23.90 -3.68 12.20
C MET A 466 22.89 -4.55 11.45
N PRO A 467 22.95 -4.59 10.11
CA PRO A 467 23.86 -3.81 9.25
C PRO A 467 23.47 -2.33 9.22
N SER A 468 24.42 -1.43 8.95
CA SER A 468 24.17 0.02 8.80
C SER A 468 23.81 0.41 7.36
N SER A 469 23.96 -0.51 6.42
CA SER A 469 23.70 -0.29 5.00
C SER A 469 23.51 -1.61 4.27
N TYR A 470 22.81 -1.55 3.14
CA TYR A 470 22.64 -2.66 2.21
C TYR A 470 23.10 -2.24 0.82
N ALA A 471 23.68 -3.16 0.05
CA ALA A 471 24.15 -2.87 -1.30
C ALA A 471 23.62 -3.89 -2.31
N THR A 472 23.36 -3.43 -3.52
CA THR A 472 22.99 -4.25 -4.68
C THR A 472 23.70 -3.75 -5.93
N THR A 473 23.66 -4.53 -7.01
CA THR A 473 24.25 -4.17 -8.29
C THR A 473 23.17 -3.71 -9.25
N LEU A 474 23.34 -2.50 -9.80
CA LEU A 474 22.41 -1.86 -10.72
C LEU A 474 23.20 -1.06 -11.77
N PRO A 475 22.54 -0.59 -12.84
CA PRO A 475 23.16 0.34 -13.77
C PRO A 475 23.59 1.63 -13.06
N VAL A 476 24.82 2.04 -13.31
CA VAL A 476 25.41 3.28 -12.83
C VAL A 476 26.26 3.94 -13.93
N PRO A 477 26.62 5.23 -13.82
CA PRO A 477 27.55 5.85 -14.75
C PRO A 477 28.93 5.17 -14.76
N ASP A 478 29.42 4.84 -15.95
CA ASP A 478 30.75 4.27 -16.18
C ASP A 478 31.55 5.07 -17.22
N GLY A 479 32.66 5.63 -16.76
CA GLY A 479 33.61 6.40 -17.57
C GLY A 479 34.42 5.57 -18.56
N SER A 480 34.28 4.23 -18.55
CA SER A 480 34.81 3.40 -19.61
C SER A 480 34.20 3.83 -20.96
N ILE A 481 35.06 4.12 -21.94
CA ILE A 481 34.60 4.40 -23.30
C ILE A 481 33.85 3.15 -23.73
N GLY A 482 32.67 3.28 -24.35
CA GLY A 482 31.98 2.18 -24.99
C GLY A 482 32.83 1.60 -26.14
N VAL A 483 33.83 0.78 -25.81
CA VAL A 483 34.72 0.12 -26.78
C VAL A 483 34.08 -1.18 -27.27
N PHE A 484 32.75 -1.27 -27.38
CA PHE A 484 32.11 -2.32 -28.19
C PHE A 484 30.78 -1.80 -28.75
N GLY A 485 30.76 -1.54 -30.06
CA GLY A 485 29.57 -1.05 -30.76
C GLY A 485 29.76 -0.61 -32.22
N SER A 486 30.90 -0.88 -32.85
CA SER A 486 31.02 -0.93 -34.32
C SER A 486 32.22 -1.79 -34.73
N SER A 487 32.08 -3.10 -34.60
CA SER A 487 32.87 -4.12 -35.29
C SER A 487 32.00 -5.38 -35.28
N PHE A 488 31.39 -5.85 -36.36
CA PHE A 488 31.89 -6.14 -37.70
C PHE A 488 30.82 -5.84 -38.77
N GLU A 489 31.28 -5.73 -40.03
CA GLU A 489 30.60 -5.79 -41.34
C GLU A 489 29.06 -5.81 -41.43
#